data_AF-A0A9K3D873-F1
#
_entry.id   AF-A0A9K3D873-F1
#
_cell.length_a   1.000
_cell.length_b   1.000
_cell.length_c   1.000
_cell.angle_alpha   90.00
_cell.angle_beta   90.00
_cell.angle_gamma   90.00
#
_symmetry.space_group_name_H-M   'P 1'
#
loop_
_entity.id
_entity.type
_entity.pdbx_description
1 polymer ?
#
loop_
_entity_poly.entity_id
_entity_poly.type
_entity_poly.pdbx_seq_one_letter_code
_entity_poly.pdbx_strand_id
1 'polypeptide(L)'
;MLPMLARHVAHVHMHSEPPESESGTLSPRLLRAYIARARQHKPWVPEDMTRVVTSIYVEMRSQDAKAEKEGRPRTEHFTCARSLQALLRLAQANARLRL
;
A
#
# COMPACT_ATOMS: atom_id res chain seq x y z
N MET A 1 1.68 32.91 -6.54
CA MET A 1 2.43 31.65 -6.37
C MET A 1 1.57 30.52 -6.94
N LEU A 2 1.88 30.00 -8.12
CA LEU A 2 1.12 28.88 -8.70
C LEU A 2 1.36 27.62 -7.84
N PRO A 3 0.32 26.86 -7.47
CA PRO A 3 0.48 25.64 -6.69
C PRO A 3 1.37 24.63 -7.46
N MET A 4 2.21 23.89 -6.74
CA MET A 4 3.21 22.96 -7.30
C MET A 4 2.62 22.00 -8.35
N LEU A 5 1.37 21.57 -8.17
CA LEU A 5 0.64 20.74 -9.13
C LEU A 5 0.39 21.46 -10.47
N ALA A 6 -0.10 22.71 -10.44
CA ALA A 6 -0.41 23.46 -11.65
C ALA A 6 0.85 23.75 -12.48
N ARG A 7 1.97 24.05 -11.81
CA ARG A 7 3.26 24.22 -12.47
C ARG A 7 3.76 22.92 -13.12
N HIS A 8 3.61 21.79 -12.43
CA HIS A 8 3.99 20.48 -12.97
C HIS A 8 3.17 20.13 -14.21
N VAL A 9 1.84 20.27 -14.14
CA VAL A 9 0.94 19.98 -15.27
C VAL A 9 1.24 20.89 -16.46
N ALA A 10 1.40 22.19 -16.24
CA ALA A 10 1.76 23.12 -17.31
C ALA A 10 3.10 22.75 -17.96
N HIS A 11 4.09 22.33 -17.18
CA HIS A 11 5.39 21.89 -17.73
C HIS A 11 5.23 20.67 -18.64
N VAL A 12 4.48 19.64 -18.22
CA VAL A 12 4.22 18.44 -19.03
C VAL A 12 3.52 18.81 -20.35
N HIS A 13 2.52 19.70 -20.31
CA HIS A 13 1.84 20.14 -21.52
C HIS A 13 2.75 20.96 -22.47
N MET A 14 3.68 21.74 -21.93
CA MET A 14 4.60 22.56 -22.73
C MET A 14 5.76 21.75 -23.33
N HIS A 15 6.27 20.74 -22.61
CA HIS A 15 7.52 20.05 -22.97
C HIS A 15 7.30 18.59 -23.40
N SER A 16 6.07 18.04 -23.25
CA SER A 16 5.75 16.62 -23.44
C SER A 16 6.57 15.65 -22.58
N GLU A 17 7.22 16.19 -21.55
CA GLU A 17 8.11 15.47 -20.65
C GLU A 17 7.84 15.92 -19.21
N PRO A 18 7.99 15.02 -18.22
CA PRO A 18 7.92 15.42 -16.82
C PRO A 18 9.09 16.33 -16.46
N PRO A 19 8.89 17.30 -15.55
CA PRO A 19 10.00 18.10 -15.04
C PRO A 19 11.07 17.22 -14.41
N GLU A 20 12.33 17.61 -14.57
CA GLU A 20 13.47 16.87 -14.05
C GLU A 20 13.30 16.58 -12.55
N SER A 21 13.42 15.31 -12.19
CA SER A 21 13.39 14.85 -10.81
C SER A 21 14.79 14.48 -10.37
N GLU A 22 15.18 14.91 -9.17
CA GLU A 22 16.49 14.58 -8.57
C GLU A 22 16.75 13.06 -8.48
N SER A 23 15.69 12.25 -8.42
CA SER A 23 15.77 10.80 -8.29
C SER A 23 15.84 10.05 -9.63
N GLY A 24 15.68 10.74 -10.75
CA GLY A 24 15.58 10.14 -12.08
C GLY A 24 14.31 9.29 -12.29
N THR A 25 14.04 8.94 -13.54
CA THR A 25 12.87 8.13 -13.93
C THR A 25 13.30 6.73 -14.35
N LEU A 26 12.67 5.70 -13.79
CA LEU A 26 12.90 4.32 -14.24
C LEU A 26 12.19 4.07 -15.57
N SER A 27 12.88 3.42 -16.51
CA SER A 27 12.23 3.03 -17.76
C SER A 27 11.09 2.03 -17.50
N PRO A 28 9.94 2.13 -18.22
CA PRO A 28 8.85 1.17 -18.06
C PRO A 28 9.28 -0.28 -18.35
N ARG A 29 10.27 -0.48 -19.22
CA ARG A 29 10.84 -1.80 -19.53
C ARG A 29 11.54 -2.39 -18.31
N LEU A 30 12.38 -1.61 -17.63
CA LEU A 30 13.07 -2.04 -16.42
C LEU A 30 12.07 -2.34 -15.29
N LEU A 31 11.09 -1.47 -15.09
CA LEU A 31 10.05 -1.67 -14.07
C LEU A 31 9.26 -2.96 -14.30
N ARG A 32 8.85 -3.25 -15.54
CA ARG A 32 8.15 -4.50 -15.88
C ARG A 32 9.02 -5.74 -15.64
N ALA A 33 10.30 -5.69 -15.99
CA ALA A 33 11.24 -6.77 -15.74
C ALA A 33 11.42 -7.02 -14.22
N TYR A 34 11.53 -5.95 -13.42
CA TYR A 34 11.61 -6.04 -11.97
C TYR A 34 10.34 -6.67 -11.37
N ILE A 35 9.16 -6.21 -11.78
CA ILE A 35 7.88 -6.77 -11.33
C ILE A 35 7.78 -8.25 -11.70
N ALA A 36 8.20 -8.64 -12.90
CA ALA A 36 8.21 -10.03 -13.33
C ALA A 36 9.09 -10.91 -12.41
N ARG A 37 10.27 -10.42 -12.03
CA ARG A 37 11.16 -11.08 -11.07
C ARG A 37 10.52 -11.15 -9.67
N ALA A 38 10.00 -10.03 -9.15
CA ALA A 38 9.34 -9.98 -7.84
C ALA A 38 8.16 -10.95 -7.72
N ARG A 39 7.40 -11.14 -8.80
CA ARG A 39 6.27 -12.10 -8.84
C ARG A 39 6.68 -13.57 -8.73
N GLN A 40 7.94 -13.90 -9.02
CA GLN A 40 8.46 -15.27 -8.86
C GLN A 40 8.70 -15.62 -7.39
N HIS A 41 8.91 -14.62 -6.54
CA HIS A 41 9.06 -14.82 -5.10
C HIS A 41 7.71 -15.20 -4.46
N LYS A 42 7.72 -16.27 -3.65
CA LYS A 42 6.54 -16.79 -2.95
C LYS A 42 6.76 -16.68 -1.43
N PRO A 43 6.69 -15.47 -0.86
CA PRO A 43 6.82 -15.30 0.57
C PRO A 43 5.66 -16.00 1.29
N TRP A 44 5.99 -16.68 2.37
CA TRP A 44 5.04 -17.35 3.26
C TRP A 44 5.06 -16.66 4.62
N VAL A 45 4.03 -16.88 5.44
CA VAL A 45 3.94 -16.29 6.79
C VAL A 45 4.44 -17.34 7.80
N PRO A 46 5.54 -17.07 8.51
CA PRO A 46 6.04 -17.88 9.61
C PRO A 46 5.00 -18.24 10.66
N GLU A 47 5.06 -19.47 11.20
CA GLU A 47 4.06 -19.95 12.17
C GLU A 47 4.09 -19.11 13.46
N ASP A 48 5.28 -18.74 13.91
CA ASP A 48 5.53 -17.83 15.04
C ASP A 48 4.87 -16.45 14.85
N MET A 49 4.78 -15.96 13.60
CA MET A 49 4.10 -14.70 13.26
C MET A 49 2.57 -14.79 13.32
N THR A 50 1.99 -16.00 13.33
CA THR A 50 0.52 -16.18 13.38
C THR A 50 -0.09 -15.49 14.59
N ARG A 51 0.55 -15.62 15.77
CA ARG A 51 0.06 -15.00 17.01
C ARG A 51 0.03 -13.48 16.91
N VAL A 52 1.04 -12.89 16.29
CA VAL A 52 1.15 -11.43 16.09
C VAL A 52 0.08 -10.94 15.13
N VAL A 53 -0.15 -11.66 14.03
CA VAL A 53 -1.19 -11.31 13.05
C VAL A 53 -2.59 -11.38 13.69
N THR A 54 -2.85 -12.43 14.47
CA THR A 54 -4.13 -12.58 15.18
C THR A 54 -4.34 -11.50 16.22
N SER A 55 -3.31 -11.14 17.00
CA SER A 55 -3.45 -10.10 18.03
C SER A 55 -3.77 -8.73 17.41
N ILE A 56 -3.11 -8.36 16.32
CA ILE A 56 -3.39 -7.12 15.57
C ILE A 56 -4.85 -7.11 15.08
N TYR A 57 -5.32 -8.21 14.49
CA TYR A 57 -6.70 -8.29 13.98
C TYR A 57 -7.75 -8.19 15.09
N VAL A 58 -7.53 -8.85 16.23
CA VAL A 58 -8.43 -8.78 17.38
C VAL A 58 -8.47 -7.37 17.96
N GLU A 59 -7.33 -6.70 18.03
CA GLU A 59 -7.25 -5.31 18.50
C GLU A 59 -8.03 -4.37 17.56
N MET A 60 -7.86 -4.49 16.25
CA MET A 60 -8.64 -3.71 15.27
C MET A 60 -10.15 -3.91 15.44
N ARG A 61 -10.60 -5.16 15.61
CA ARG A 61 -12.01 -5.49 15.88
C ARG A 61 -12.52 -4.92 17.19
N SER A 62 -11.68 -4.89 18.22
CA SER A 62 -11.97 -4.30 19.53
C SER A 62 -12.15 -2.78 19.44
N GLN A 63 -11.28 -2.12 18.67
CA GLN A 63 -11.36 -0.67 18.41
C GLN A 63 -12.64 -0.31 17.65
N ASP A 64 -13.00 -1.07 16.61
CA ASP A 64 -14.26 -0.88 15.88
C ASP A 64 -15.48 -1.02 16.81
N ALA A 65 -15.48 -2.03 17.68
CA ALA A 65 -16.57 -2.25 18.63
C ALA A 65 -16.69 -1.15 19.69
N LYS A 66 -15.56 -0.57 20.13
CA LYS A 66 -15.55 0.58 21.04
C LYS A 66 -16.09 1.83 20.35
N ALA A 67 -15.66 2.11 19.12
CA ALA A 67 -16.14 3.25 18.35
C ALA A 67 -17.66 3.19 18.11
N GLU A 68 -18.20 1.99 17.85
CA GLU A 68 -19.64 1.76 17.71
C GLU A 68 -20.41 2.05 19.02
N LYS A 69 -19.88 1.63 20.18
CA LYS A 69 -20.48 1.93 21.49
C LYS A 69 -20.46 3.42 21.83
N GLU A 70 -19.43 4.13 21.41
CA GLU A 70 -19.27 5.58 21.63
C GLU A 70 -20.13 6.42 20.67
N GLY A 71 -20.93 5.81 19.80
CA GLY A 71 -21.77 6.52 18.83
C GLY A 71 -20.99 7.28 17.77
N ARG A 72 -19.69 6.97 17.60
CA ARG A 72 -18.90 7.55 16.50
C ARG A 72 -19.47 7.01 15.18
N PRO A 73 -19.61 7.84 14.15
CA PRO A 73 -20.02 7.35 12.84
C PRO A 73 -19.08 6.22 12.44
N ARG A 74 -19.64 5.11 11.97
CA ARG A 74 -18.82 4.03 11.40
C ARG A 74 -17.88 4.67 10.38
N THR A 75 -16.59 4.61 10.65
CA THR A 75 -15.60 4.92 9.62
C THR A 75 -15.87 3.96 8.46
N GLU A 76 -15.64 4.41 7.22
CA GLU A 76 -15.89 3.60 6.01
C GLU A 76 -15.11 2.27 5.99
N HIS A 77 -14.20 2.08 6.95
CA HIS A 77 -13.38 0.90 7.14
C HIS A 77 -14.01 -0.06 8.16
N PHE A 78 -14.76 -1.03 7.66
CA PHE A 78 -15.26 -2.14 8.47
C PHE A 78 -14.20 -3.25 8.59
N THR A 79 -13.70 -3.52 9.80
CA THR A 79 -12.79 -4.64 10.03
C THR A 79 -13.55 -5.97 10.00
N CYS A 80 -13.16 -6.85 9.09
CA CYS A 80 -13.72 -8.19 8.92
C CYS A 80 -12.66 -9.18 8.50
N ALA A 81 -13.00 -10.47 8.41
CA ALA A 81 -12.04 -11.48 7.96
C ALA A 81 -11.40 -11.14 6.60
N ARG A 82 -12.13 -10.45 5.71
CA ARG A 82 -11.61 -9.97 4.42
C ARG A 82 -10.54 -8.88 4.58
N SER A 83 -10.66 -7.98 5.56
CA SER A 83 -9.64 -6.95 5.79
C SER A 83 -8.33 -7.58 6.29
N LEU A 84 -8.40 -8.61 7.13
CA LEU A 84 -7.22 -9.40 7.53
C LEU A 84 -6.55 -10.07 6.33
N GLN A 85 -7.34 -10.74 5.48
CA GLN A 85 -6.81 -11.34 4.25
C GLN A 85 -6.16 -10.30 3.34
N ALA A 86 -6.78 -9.12 3.18
CA ALA A 86 -6.22 -8.03 2.39
C ALA A 86 -4.88 -7.55 2.96
N LEU A 87 -4.79 -7.36 4.28
CA LEU A 87 -3.55 -6.99 4.97
C LEU A 87 -2.44 -8.03 4.73
N LEU A 88 -2.75 -9.33 4.85
CA LEU A 88 -1.80 -10.40 4.57
C LEU A 88 -1.32 -10.38 3.11
N ARG A 89 -2.22 -10.14 2.15
CA ARG A 89 -1.88 -10.02 0.72
C ARG A 89 -0.98 -8.81 0.45
N LEU A 90 -1.24 -7.67 1.11
CA LEU A 90 -0.41 -6.46 1.00
C LEU A 90 0.99 -6.69 1.61
N ALA A 91 1.08 -7.33 2.77
CA ALA A 91 2.36 -7.68 3.39
C ALA A 91 3.18 -8.63 2.50
N GLN A 92 2.54 -9.66 1.93
CA GLN A 92 3.19 -10.56 0.96
C GLN A 92 3.63 -9.82 -0.31
N ALA A 93 2.84 -8.87 -0.81
CA ALA A 93 3.22 -8.06 -1.95
C ALA A 93 4.44 -7.17 -1.63
N ASN A 94 4.50 -6.58 -0.44
CA ASN A 94 5.67 -5.82 0.00
C ASN A 94 6.92 -6.72 0.10
N ALA A 95 6.79 -7.91 0.68
CA ALA A 95 7.88 -8.89 0.75
C ALA A 95 8.39 -9.30 -0.65
N ARG A 96 7.49 -9.47 -1.64
CA ARG A 96 7.90 -9.72 -3.04
C ARG A 96 8.73 -8.58 -3.62
N LEU A 97 8.38 -7.33 -3.29
CA LEU A 97 9.10 -6.15 -3.77
C LEU A 97 10.46 -5.96 -3.10
N ARG A 98 10.67 -6.53 -1.92
CA ARG A 98 11.96 -6.49 -1.21
C ARG A 98 12.91 -7.64 -1.60
N LEU A 99 12.39 -8.65 -2.30
CA LEU A 99 13.04 -9.90 -2.71
C LEU A 99 13.81 -10.57 -1.57
#